data_AF-A0A4S2GYK3-F1
#
_entry.id   AF-A0A4S2GYK3-F1
#
_cell.length_a   1.000
_cell.length_b   1.000
_cell.length_c   1.000
_cell.angle_alpha   90.00
_cell.angle_beta   90.00
_cell.angle_gamma   90.00
#
_symmetry.space_group_name_H-M   'P 1'
#
loop_
_entity.id
_entity.type
_entity.pdbx_description
1 polymer ?
#
loop_
_entity_poly.entity_id
_entity_poly.type
_entity_poly.pdbx_seq_one_letter_code
_entity_poly.pdbx_strand_id
1 'polypeptide(L)'
;MRAPLERRSAWPTVVAMTLTLLASLLIHAAPTRLPTGADILPLLPLITLFIWAVRRPRYVSPLLIFAVGLLQDLLIGGPMGVWALSYLVAFAIARPREEEGGGELGPMSLRFAVLTLIALTLAWGAGSVALGQPAATADLVTEGILTIILFPGFAFLFARKKERTTFS
;
A
#
# COMPACT_ATOMS: atom_id res chain seq x y z
N MET A 1 22.63 -36.61 -7.84
CA MET A 1 23.27 -35.28 -7.79
C MET A 1 22.17 -34.22 -7.80
N ARG A 2 21.90 -33.57 -6.66
CA ARG A 2 20.94 -32.44 -6.60
C ARG A 2 21.72 -31.18 -6.95
N ALA A 3 21.30 -30.45 -7.98
CA ALA A 3 21.91 -29.18 -8.35
C ALA A 3 21.97 -28.25 -7.14
N PRO A 4 23.03 -27.44 -6.96
CA PRO A 4 23.05 -26.43 -5.92
C PRO A 4 21.90 -25.47 -6.23
N LEU A 5 20.95 -25.35 -5.30
CA LEU A 5 19.93 -24.32 -5.36
C LEU A 5 20.67 -22.98 -5.34
N GLU A 6 20.78 -22.37 -6.52
CA GLU A 6 21.29 -21.03 -6.70
C GLU A 6 20.45 -20.12 -5.79
N ARG A 7 20.99 -19.79 -4.62
CA ARG A 7 20.34 -18.96 -3.60
C ARG A 7 20.32 -17.55 -4.17
N ARG A 8 19.42 -17.27 -5.12
CA ARG A 8 19.18 -15.94 -5.66
C ARG A 8 19.07 -15.02 -4.45
N SER A 9 20.07 -14.13 -4.32
CA SER A 9 20.21 -13.26 -3.17
C SER A 9 18.90 -12.51 -2.96
N ALA A 10 18.26 -12.72 -1.80
CA ALA A 10 17.01 -12.02 -1.46
C ALA A 10 17.24 -10.53 -1.18
N TRP A 11 18.50 -10.16 -0.92
CA TRP A 11 18.93 -8.83 -0.50
C TRP A 11 18.47 -7.70 -1.42
N PRO A 12 18.62 -7.76 -2.75
CA PRO A 12 18.18 -6.68 -3.63
C PRO A 12 16.67 -6.46 -3.57
N THR A 13 15.90 -7.53 -3.37
CA THR A 13 14.44 -7.45 -3.27
C THR A 13 14.02 -6.77 -1.97
N VAL A 14 14.61 -7.17 -0.85
CA VAL A 14 14.33 -6.58 0.46
C VAL A 14 14.73 -5.11 0.48
N VAL A 15 15.91 -4.77 -0.04
CA VAL A 15 16.38 -3.38 -0.12
C VAL A 15 15.45 -2.53 -0.98
N ALA A 16 15.06 -3.00 -2.17
CA ALA A 16 14.12 -2.28 -3.01
C ALA A 16 12.75 -2.08 -2.33
N MET A 17 12.26 -3.09 -1.61
CA MET A 17 11.00 -3.01 -0.86
C MET A 17 11.08 -1.98 0.25
N THR A 18 12.13 -2.03 1.08
CA THR A 18 12.33 -1.06 2.17
C THR A 18 12.44 0.36 1.63
N LEU A 19 13.25 0.59 0.58
CA LEU A 19 13.43 1.91 0.01
C LEU A 19 12.14 2.47 -0.58
N THR A 20 11.37 1.65 -1.31
CA THR A 20 10.09 2.10 -1.90
C THR A 20 9.03 2.35 -0.84
N LEU A 21 8.94 1.52 0.22
CA LEU A 21 8.04 1.76 1.35
C LEU A 21 8.40 3.03 2.10
N LEU A 22 9.68 3.23 2.44
CA LEU A 22 10.14 4.46 3.10
C LEU A 22 9.87 5.69 2.23
N ALA A 23 10.19 5.64 0.94
CA ALA A 23 9.88 6.73 0.03
C ALA A 23 8.37 7.02 -0.02
N SER A 24 7.53 5.99 -0.09
CA SER A 24 6.07 6.17 -0.10
C SER A 24 5.55 6.82 1.18
N LEU A 25 6.08 6.45 2.33
CA LEU A 25 5.75 7.03 3.64
C LEU A 25 6.18 8.49 3.73
N LEU A 26 7.41 8.80 3.31
CA LEU A 26 7.96 10.15 3.35
C LEU A 26 7.26 11.10 2.38
N ILE A 27 6.93 10.63 1.17
CA ILE A 27 6.19 11.43 0.19
C ILE A 27 4.76 11.67 0.69
N HIS A 28 4.12 10.65 1.26
CA HIS A 28 2.77 10.77 1.81
C HIS A 28 2.71 11.71 3.03
N ALA A 29 3.73 11.69 3.88
CA ALA A 29 3.84 12.58 5.04
C ALA A 29 4.38 13.98 4.70
N ALA A 30 4.83 14.21 3.46
CA ALA A 30 5.35 15.50 3.07
C ALA A 30 4.21 16.55 3.12
N PRO A 31 4.43 17.73 3.73
CA PRO A 31 3.42 18.78 3.80
C PRO A 31 3.26 19.45 2.43
N THR A 32 2.59 18.76 1.52
CA THR A 32 2.24 19.29 0.20
C THR A 32 0.98 20.13 0.32
N ARG A 33 1.09 21.30 0.96
CA ARG A 33 0.03 22.29 0.91
C ARG A 33 -0.07 22.78 -0.53
N LEU A 34 -1.00 22.21 -1.29
CA LEU A 34 -1.35 22.78 -2.59
C LEU A 34 -1.86 24.21 -2.34
N PRO A 35 -1.56 25.18 -3.21
CA PRO A 35 -2.03 26.56 -3.07
C PRO A 35 -3.57 26.68 -2.96
N THR A 36 -4.31 25.64 -3.33
CA THR A 36 -5.76 25.51 -3.26
C THR A 36 -6.31 25.08 -1.89
N GLY A 37 -5.46 24.75 -0.90
CA GLY A 37 -5.86 24.41 0.47
C GLY A 37 -6.42 23.01 0.68
N ALA A 38 -6.47 22.17 -0.37
CA ALA A 38 -6.84 20.76 -0.26
C ALA A 38 -5.59 19.87 -0.27
N ASP A 39 -5.46 18.98 0.72
CA ASP A 39 -4.42 17.96 0.75
C ASP A 39 -4.85 16.80 -0.17
N ILE A 40 -4.41 16.86 -1.43
CA ILE A 40 -4.74 15.90 -2.49
C ILE A 40 -3.59 14.89 -2.58
N LEU A 41 -3.36 14.10 -1.52
CA LEU A 41 -2.33 13.06 -1.52
C LEU A 41 -2.96 11.67 -1.45
N PRO A 42 -2.58 10.75 -2.35
CA PRO A 42 -3.03 9.37 -2.26
C PRO A 42 -2.30 8.61 -1.14
N LEU A 43 -2.89 7.50 -0.70
CA LEU A 43 -2.29 6.52 0.22
C LEU A 43 -1.19 5.72 -0.48
N LEU A 44 -0.06 6.38 -0.77
CA LEU A 44 1.12 5.75 -1.36
C LEU A 44 1.64 4.55 -0.56
N PRO A 45 1.64 4.55 0.79
CA PRO A 45 2.06 3.39 1.57
C PRO A 45 1.20 2.16 1.28
N LEU A 46 -0.12 2.35 1.13
CA LEU A 46 -1.06 1.27 0.83
C LEU A 46 -0.84 0.70 -0.58
N ILE A 47 -0.67 1.58 -1.58
CA ILE A 47 -0.35 1.17 -2.96
C ILE A 47 0.94 0.35 -3.00
N THR A 48 1.98 0.84 -2.30
CA THR A 48 3.30 0.20 -2.28
C THR A 48 3.26 -1.16 -1.58
N LEU A 49 2.58 -1.26 -0.43
CA LEU A 49 2.34 -2.53 0.26
C LEU A 49 1.64 -3.53 -0.65
N PHE A 50 0.58 -3.10 -1.34
CA PHE A 50 -0.19 -3.99 -2.22
C PHE A 50 0.66 -4.51 -3.38
N ILE A 51 1.42 -3.64 -4.04
CA ILE A 51 2.31 -4.02 -5.14
C ILE A 51 3.34 -5.06 -4.70
N TRP A 52 3.94 -4.89 -3.52
CA TRP A 52 4.89 -5.86 -2.98
C TRP A 52 4.22 -7.16 -2.56
N ALA A 53 2.99 -7.09 -2.03
CA ALA A 53 2.21 -8.26 -1.64
C ALA A 53 1.84 -9.11 -2.85
N VAL A 54 1.50 -8.50 -3.99
CA VAL A 54 1.27 -9.22 -5.26
C VAL A 54 2.58 -9.78 -5.83
N ARG A 55 3.67 -9.01 -5.83
CA ARG A 55 4.92 -9.43 -6.46
C ARG A 55 5.67 -10.52 -5.71
N ARG A 56 5.76 -10.36 -4.39
CA ARG A 56 6.57 -11.19 -3.50
C ARG A 56 5.86 -11.32 -2.15
N PRO A 57 4.72 -12.03 -2.10
CA PRO A 57 3.90 -12.19 -0.89
C PRO A 57 4.70 -12.74 0.30
N ARG A 58 5.73 -13.53 0.04
CA ARG A 58 6.63 -14.08 1.07
C ARG A 58 7.35 -13.03 1.92
N TYR A 59 7.59 -11.81 1.40
CA TYR A 59 8.27 -10.75 2.15
C TYR A 59 7.31 -9.78 2.84
N VAL A 60 6.01 -9.80 2.49
CA VAL A 60 4.99 -8.95 3.10
C VAL A 60 4.33 -9.71 4.25
N SER A 61 4.98 -9.70 5.40
CA SER A 61 4.46 -10.29 6.62
C SER A 61 3.43 -9.38 7.30
N PRO A 62 2.52 -9.91 8.13
CA PRO A 62 1.63 -9.08 8.95
C PRO A 62 2.40 -8.08 9.82
N LEU A 63 3.56 -8.46 10.35
CA LEU A 63 4.42 -7.57 11.13
C LEU A 63 4.91 -6.37 10.31
N LEU A 64 5.26 -6.57 9.03
CA LEU A 64 5.64 -5.48 8.13
C LEU A 64 4.46 -4.55 7.87
N ILE A 65 3.27 -5.10 7.59
CA ILE A 65 2.05 -4.32 7.34
C ILE A 65 1.73 -3.45 8.57
N PHE A 66 1.80 -4.04 9.77
CA PHE A 66 1.63 -3.34 11.03
C PHE A 66 2.67 -2.21 11.21
N ALA A 67 3.96 -2.51 11.00
CA ALA A 67 5.03 -1.54 11.14
C ALA A 67 4.88 -0.35 10.17
N VAL A 68 4.48 -0.60 8.92
CA VAL A 68 4.22 0.46 7.94
C VAL A 68 3.05 1.34 8.37
N GLY A 69 1.94 0.75 8.83
CA GLY A 69 0.81 1.53 9.33
C GLY A 69 1.15 2.33 10.59
N LEU A 70 1.94 1.76 11.50
CA LEU A 70 2.38 2.45 12.71
C LEU A 70 3.33 3.62 12.39
N LEU A 71 4.24 3.43 11.43
CA LEU A 71 5.10 4.50 10.94
C LEU A 71 4.29 5.59 10.25
N GLN A 72 3.24 5.23 9.50
CA GLN A 72 2.34 6.20 8.89
C GLN A 72 1.60 7.03 9.96
N ASP A 73 1.04 6.38 10.99
CA ASP A 73 0.41 7.08 12.12
C ASP A 73 1.38 8.07 12.77
N LEU A 74 2.64 7.65 12.99
CA LEU A 74 3.68 8.47 13.59
C LEU A 74 4.06 9.68 12.72
N LEU A 75 4.19 9.48 11.40
CA LEU A 75 4.65 10.52 10.47
C LEU A 75 3.56 11.58 10.20
N ILE A 76 2.29 11.18 10.18
CA ILE A 76 1.16 12.10 9.97
C ILE A 76 0.79 12.83 11.27
N GLY A 77 1.23 12.31 12.43
CA GLY A 77 0.89 12.86 13.74
C GLY A 77 -0.55 12.56 14.16
N GLY A 78 -1.17 11.52 13.59
CA GLY A 78 -2.50 11.05 13.95
C GLY A 78 -2.51 10.15 15.19
N PRO A 79 -3.69 9.66 15.63
CA PRO A 79 -3.78 8.70 16.72
C PRO A 79 -3.03 7.42 16.36
N MET A 80 -2.09 7.00 17.23
CA MET A 80 -1.27 5.83 16.97
C MET A 80 -2.11 4.55 16.90
N GLY A 81 -1.90 3.75 15.86
CA GLY A 81 -2.53 2.45 15.67
C GLY A 81 -3.74 2.46 14.73
N VAL A 82 -4.22 3.63 14.29
CA VAL A 82 -5.37 3.73 13.37
C VAL A 82 -5.03 3.11 12.01
N TRP A 83 -3.97 3.58 11.34
CA TRP A 83 -3.53 3.01 10.07
C TRP A 83 -2.95 1.61 10.24
N ALA A 84 -2.25 1.35 11.35
CA ALA A 84 -1.73 0.01 11.65
C ALA A 84 -2.83 -1.07 11.70
N LEU A 85 -3.91 -0.81 12.43
CA LEU A 85 -5.06 -1.72 12.50
C LEU A 85 -5.78 -1.82 11.16
N SER A 86 -6.00 -0.67 10.51
CA SER A 86 -6.73 -0.59 9.24
C SER A 86 -6.04 -1.41 8.15
N TYR A 87 -4.72 -1.30 8.03
CA TYR A 87 -3.95 -2.08 7.06
C TYR A 87 -3.94 -3.57 7.39
N LEU A 88 -3.76 -3.96 8.65
CA LEU A 88 -3.78 -5.36 9.04
C LEU A 88 -5.10 -6.05 8.66
N VAL A 89 -6.23 -5.43 9.01
CA VAL A 89 -7.55 -6.00 8.72
C VAL A 89 -7.84 -5.97 7.22
N ALA A 90 -7.49 -4.88 6.52
CA ALA A 90 -7.68 -4.78 5.08
C ALA A 90 -6.93 -5.90 4.33
N PHE A 91 -5.67 -6.15 4.69
CA PHE A 91 -4.87 -7.24 4.10
C PHE A 91 -5.30 -8.64 4.56
N ALA A 92 -5.90 -8.78 5.74
CA ALA A 92 -6.45 -10.04 6.21
C ALA A 92 -7.70 -10.45 5.41
N ILE A 93 -8.59 -9.48 5.09
CA ILE A 93 -9.84 -9.73 4.36
C ILE A 93 -9.60 -9.79 2.86
N ALA A 94 -8.86 -8.82 2.30
CA ALA A 94 -8.67 -8.65 0.86
C ALA A 94 -7.24 -9.05 0.43
N ARG A 95 -6.76 -10.20 0.93
CA ARG A 95 -5.39 -10.67 0.65
C ARG A 95 -5.16 -10.82 -0.86
N PRO A 96 -4.12 -10.19 -1.43
CA PRO A 96 -3.80 -10.36 -2.84
C PRO A 96 -3.39 -11.81 -3.17
N ARG A 97 -3.80 -12.27 -4.35
CA ARG A 97 -3.53 -13.63 -4.86
C ARG A 97 -2.27 -13.64 -5.72
N GLU A 98 -1.53 -14.74 -5.69
CA GLU A 98 -0.29 -14.92 -6.47
C GLU A 98 -0.52 -14.80 -7.99
N GLU A 99 -1.71 -15.18 -8.45
CA GLU A 99 -2.16 -15.12 -9.85
C GLU A 99 -2.32 -13.67 -10.38
N GLU A 100 -2.51 -12.68 -9.50
CA GLU A 100 -2.67 -11.28 -9.91
C GLU A 100 -1.40 -10.67 -10.52
N GLY A 101 -0.24 -11.27 -10.27
CA GLY A 101 1.02 -10.87 -10.89
C GLY A 101 1.13 -11.25 -12.37
N GLY A 102 0.12 -11.93 -12.93
CA GLY A 102 0.13 -12.61 -14.23
C GLY A 102 -0.29 -11.81 -15.45
N GLY A 103 -0.92 -10.62 -15.31
CA GLY A 103 -1.26 -9.75 -16.45
C GLY A 103 -2.67 -9.17 -16.45
N GLU A 104 -3.56 -9.58 -15.54
CA GLU A 104 -4.93 -9.09 -15.49
C GLU A 104 -5.07 -7.86 -14.58
N LEU A 105 -4.88 -6.67 -15.15
CA LEU A 105 -4.99 -5.39 -14.42
C LEU A 105 -6.39 -5.15 -13.81
N GLY A 106 -7.44 -5.66 -14.44
CA GLY A 106 -8.83 -5.46 -13.99
C GLY A 106 -9.12 -6.07 -12.60
N PRO A 107 -9.03 -7.41 -12.45
CA PRO A 107 -9.26 -8.09 -11.17
C PRO A 107 -8.33 -7.61 -10.04
N MET A 108 -7.07 -7.30 -10.39
CA MET A 108 -6.09 -6.72 -9.45
C MET A 108 -6.54 -5.35 -8.94
N SER A 109 -6.99 -4.46 -9.85
CA SER A 109 -7.48 -3.13 -9.48
C SER A 109 -8.76 -3.18 -8.67
N LEU A 110 -9.66 -4.13 -8.96
CA LEU A 110 -10.87 -4.34 -8.17
C LEU A 110 -10.55 -4.78 -6.74
N ARG A 111 -9.61 -5.71 -6.56
CA ARG A 111 -9.18 -6.15 -5.22
C ARG A 111 -8.50 -5.02 -4.45
N PHE A 112 -7.65 -4.25 -5.13
CA PHE A 112 -7.07 -3.06 -4.53
C PHE A 112 -8.15 -2.08 -4.08
N ALA A 113 -9.16 -1.81 -4.92
CA ALA A 113 -10.27 -0.94 -4.55
C ALA A 113 -11.02 -1.44 -3.30
N VAL A 114 -11.33 -2.74 -3.22
CA VAL A 114 -11.95 -3.34 -2.02
C VAL A 114 -11.05 -3.19 -0.79
N LEU A 115 -9.76 -3.46 -0.93
CA LEU A 115 -8.78 -3.31 0.15
C LEU A 115 -8.68 -1.87 0.64
N THR A 116 -8.66 -0.90 -0.27
CA THR A 116 -8.68 0.54 0.05
C THR A 116 -9.96 0.94 0.77
N LEU A 117 -11.12 0.48 0.32
CA LEU A 117 -12.40 0.77 0.98
C LEU A 117 -12.44 0.24 2.41
N ILE A 118 -11.97 -0.99 2.64
CA ILE A 118 -11.89 -1.57 3.98
C ILE A 118 -10.94 -0.75 4.86
N ALA A 119 -9.75 -0.42 4.36
CA ALA A 119 -8.76 0.36 5.10
C ALA A 119 -9.32 1.73 5.50
N LEU A 120 -9.96 2.45 4.57
CA LEU A 120 -10.55 3.78 4.84
C LEU A 120 -11.71 3.72 5.83
N THR A 121 -12.59 2.72 5.70
CA THR A 121 -13.72 2.55 6.62
C THR A 121 -13.23 2.29 8.04
N LEU A 122 -12.20 1.47 8.19
CA LEU A 122 -11.58 1.20 9.48
C LEU A 122 -10.82 2.40 10.02
N ALA A 123 -10.08 3.12 9.17
CA ALA A 123 -9.35 4.30 9.58
C ALA A 123 -10.30 5.41 10.05
N TRP A 124 -11.41 5.60 9.35
CA TRP A 124 -12.47 6.51 9.76
C TRP A 124 -13.10 6.09 11.09
N GLY A 125 -13.46 4.82 11.25
CA GLY A 125 -14.09 4.32 12.48
C GLY A 125 -13.15 4.39 13.68
N ALA A 126 -11.94 3.84 13.56
CA ALA A 126 -10.93 3.86 14.60
C ALA A 126 -10.47 5.28 14.94
N GLY A 127 -10.28 6.14 13.91
CA GLY A 127 -9.96 7.54 14.08
C GLY A 127 -11.07 8.32 14.80
N SER A 128 -12.34 8.08 14.45
CA SER A 128 -13.48 8.73 15.12
C SER A 128 -13.59 8.34 16.59
N VAL A 129 -13.36 7.06 16.91
CA VAL A 129 -13.32 6.58 18.30
C VAL A 129 -12.15 7.21 19.06
N ALA A 130 -10.96 7.27 18.46
CA ALA A 130 -9.77 7.82 19.09
C ALA A 130 -9.86 9.32 19.35
N LEU A 131 -10.50 10.08 18.45
CA LEU A 131 -10.68 11.53 18.58
C LEU A 131 -11.89 11.92 19.44
N GLY A 132 -12.78 10.97 19.76
CA GLY A 132 -14.04 11.24 20.47
C GLY A 132 -15.06 12.06 19.67
N GLN A 133 -14.82 12.25 18.38
CA GLN A 133 -15.67 12.98 17.44
C GLN A 133 -15.52 12.39 16.03
N PRO A 134 -16.51 12.55 15.13
CA PRO A 134 -16.41 12.03 13.77
C PRO A 134 -15.17 12.59 13.06
N ALA A 135 -14.32 11.70 12.55
CA ALA A 135 -13.18 12.09 11.74
C ALA A 135 -13.65 12.75 10.44
N ALA A 136 -12.88 13.71 9.92
CA ALA A 136 -13.19 14.42 8.69
C ALA A 136 -13.31 13.44 7.51
N THR A 137 -14.54 13.24 7.02
CA THR A 137 -14.82 12.28 5.95
C THR A 137 -14.39 12.76 4.58
N ALA A 138 -14.43 14.09 4.34
CA ALA A 138 -14.17 14.67 3.03
C ALA A 138 -12.74 14.37 2.54
N ASP A 139 -11.76 14.48 3.44
CA ASP A 139 -10.34 14.26 3.12
C ASP A 139 -10.08 12.77 2.84
N LEU A 140 -10.58 11.89 3.71
CA LEU A 140 -10.47 10.42 3.55
C LEU A 140 -11.12 9.91 2.25
N VAL A 141 -12.28 10.46 1.88
CA VAL A 141 -12.97 10.09 0.63
C VAL A 141 -12.17 10.56 -0.58
N THR A 142 -11.68 11.80 -0.56
CA THR A 142 -10.88 12.38 -1.65
C THR A 142 -9.60 11.58 -1.84
N GLU A 143 -8.87 11.33 -0.76
CA GLU A 143 -7.68 10.50 -0.72
C GLU A 143 -7.96 9.08 -1.24
N GLY A 144 -9.07 8.47 -0.83
CA GLY A 144 -9.49 7.15 -1.29
C GLY A 144 -9.75 7.06 -2.78
N ILE A 145 -10.49 8.03 -3.33
CA ILE A 145 -10.79 8.11 -4.77
C ILE A 145 -9.49 8.24 -5.57
N LEU A 146 -8.59 9.14 -5.15
CA LEU A 146 -7.29 9.33 -5.80
C LEU A 146 -6.44 8.05 -5.75
N THR A 147 -6.43 7.38 -4.61
CA THR A 147 -5.68 6.14 -4.39
C THR A 147 -6.16 5.04 -5.35
N ILE A 148 -7.47 4.86 -5.49
CA ILE A 148 -8.07 3.87 -6.38
C ILE A 148 -7.81 4.21 -7.85
N ILE A 149 -7.92 5.48 -8.25
CA ILE A 149 -7.70 5.93 -9.63
C ILE A 149 -6.22 5.83 -10.03
N LEU A 150 -5.29 6.17 -9.13
CA LEU A 150 -3.86 6.15 -9.43
C LEU A 150 -3.28 4.74 -9.47
N PHE A 151 -3.83 3.82 -8.68
CA PHE A 151 -3.36 2.45 -8.59
C PHE A 151 -3.17 1.75 -9.95
N PRO A 152 -4.15 1.71 -10.89
CA PRO A 152 -3.96 1.06 -12.19
C PRO A 152 -2.80 1.67 -12.98
N GLY A 153 -2.55 2.98 -12.85
CA GLY A 153 -1.39 3.64 -13.46
C GLY A 153 -0.06 3.11 -12.90
N PHE A 154 0.05 2.99 -11.57
CA PHE A 154 1.20 2.37 -10.93
C PHE A 154 1.34 0.89 -11.33
N ALA A 155 0.25 0.12 -11.25
CA ALA A 155 0.22 -1.29 -11.61
C ALA A 155 0.69 -1.53 -13.06
N PHE A 156 0.28 -0.69 -14.00
CA PHE A 156 0.70 -0.74 -15.40
C PHE A 156 2.21 -0.51 -15.59
N LEU A 157 2.76 0.56 -14.99
CA LEU A 157 4.20 0.84 -15.03
C LEU A 157 5.02 -0.34 -14.50
N PHE A 158 4.46 -1.01 -13.49
CA PHE A 158 5.08 -2.12 -12.81
C PHE A 158 4.91 -3.47 -13.54
N ALA A 159 3.81 -3.67 -14.27
CA ALA A 159 3.58 -4.83 -15.13
C ALA A 159 4.51 -4.83 -16.35
N ARG A 160 4.71 -3.67 -17.00
CA ARG A 160 5.59 -3.52 -18.17
C ARG A 160 7.05 -3.92 -17.93
N LYS A 161 7.56 -3.81 -16.69
CA LYS A 161 8.93 -4.24 -16.35
C LYS A 161 9.11 -5.77 -16.42
N LYS A 162 8.04 -6.57 -16.31
CA LYS A 162 8.10 -8.04 -16.32
C LYS A 162 8.30 -8.61 -17.73
N GLU A 163 7.79 -7.93 -18.76
CA GLU A 163 7.86 -8.40 -20.15
C GLU A 163 9.25 -8.22 -20.77
N ARG A 164 9.99 -7.17 -20.38
CA ARG A 164 11.33 -6.89 -20.94
C ARG A 164 12.42 -7.88 -20.52
N THR A 165 12.22 -8.66 -19.45
CA THR A 165 13.22 -9.63 -18.98
C THR A 165 13.10 -11.02 -19.61
N THR A 166 12.12 -11.26 -20.49
CA THR A 166 11.89 -12.57 -21.12
C THR A 166 12.48 -12.65 -22.54
N PHE A 167 13.05 -11.56 -23.05
CA PHE A 167 13.65 -11.48 -24.40
C PHE A 167 15.15 -11.11 -24.39
N SER A 168 15.88 -11.46 -23.33
CA SER A 168 17.34 -11.34 -23.26
C SER A 168 18.00 -12.69 -23.05
#